data_AF-A0A955G5K0-F1
#
_entry.id   AF-A0A955G5K0-F1
#
_cell.length_a   1.000
_cell.length_b   1.000
_cell.length_c   1.000
_cell.angle_alpha   90.00
_cell.angle_beta   90.00
_cell.angle_gamma   90.00
#
_symmetry.space_group_name_H-M   'P 1'
#
loop_
_entity.id
_entity.type
_entity.pdbx_description
1 polymer ?
#
loop_
_entity_poly.entity_id
_entity_poly.type
_entity_poly.pdbx_seq_one_letter_code
_entity_poly.pdbx_strand_id
1 'polypeptide(L)'
;MKTKKYEDINFEPLRSQKQNIPIKAIVIGFATSIVITAIATIINPLFIALALLLYFLGFLILVAWIVWSVYLSQKKFNETLKNFAKINNFSYIMGKDQNDSKRGTIFSHGRHKTSWNIIAGDYNNLSFELYSYNYTTGSGESSKVNYVQIFEITLPRKLPHIVIDSLIESGTSQGSVLPIIFDSSQKIELEGDFYKYFALYAPDKYGVTALTLIAPDVMETLMQFAAKCDIEIIDNKLYFIWPETPRSYQQYKDIFNTVDKILDQIQKKLISGNIYTHSTQAKLYTTPYIKTSKLKIFGSMYEIMFFALCIVGGLSIKLFGLSRLGVLIIVVLCFIYVLFAIFSHARKKQLLKNFEQRRYQ
;
A
#
# COMPACT_ATOMS: atom_id res chain seq x y z
N MET A 1 -26.55 -21.97 13.82
CA MET A 1 -25.20 -21.38 14.00
C MET A 1 -25.38 -19.86 14.05
N LYS A 2 -24.85 -19.15 15.06
CA LYS A 2 -24.96 -17.68 15.08
C LYS A 2 -24.18 -17.09 13.90
N THR A 3 -24.83 -16.21 13.13
CA THR A 3 -24.16 -15.45 12.07
C THR A 3 -23.10 -14.55 12.70
N LYS A 4 -21.84 -14.72 12.28
CA LYS A 4 -20.73 -13.90 12.77
C LYS A 4 -20.82 -12.48 12.17
N LYS A 5 -20.81 -11.48 13.05
CA LYS A 5 -20.79 -10.05 12.71
C LYS A 5 -19.41 -9.43 12.98
N TYR A 6 -19.23 -8.17 12.62
CA TYR A 6 -17.95 -7.47 12.77
C TYR A 6 -17.55 -7.34 14.24
N GLU A 7 -18.52 -7.10 15.11
CA GLU A 7 -18.33 -6.99 16.56
C GLU A 7 -17.82 -8.29 17.19
N ASP A 8 -18.05 -9.43 16.55
CA ASP A 8 -17.59 -10.75 17.00
C ASP A 8 -16.14 -11.05 16.59
N ILE A 9 -15.52 -10.20 15.75
CA ILE A 9 -14.16 -10.42 15.26
C ILE A 9 -13.14 -9.96 16.32
N ASN A 10 -12.35 -10.91 16.82
CA ASN A 10 -11.28 -10.67 17.76
C ASN A 10 -9.99 -10.28 17.03
N PHE A 11 -9.64 -8.99 17.10
CA PHE A 11 -8.41 -8.44 16.51
C PHE A 11 -7.21 -8.43 17.47
N GLU A 12 -7.37 -8.82 18.75
CA GLU A 12 -6.27 -8.78 19.75
C GLU A 12 -4.99 -9.50 19.31
N PRO A 13 -5.04 -10.65 18.59
CA PRO A 13 -3.81 -11.28 18.10
C PRO A 13 -2.92 -10.31 17.31
N LEU A 14 -3.53 -9.44 16.49
CA LEU A 14 -2.83 -8.49 15.63
C LEU A 14 -2.22 -7.29 16.40
N ARG A 15 -2.62 -7.06 17.66
CA ARG A 15 -2.19 -5.90 18.47
C ARG A 15 -0.74 -5.99 18.95
N SER A 16 -0.20 -7.19 19.07
CA SER A 16 1.12 -7.48 19.65
C SER A 16 2.32 -6.99 18.82
N GLN A 17 2.10 -6.43 17.62
CA GLN A 17 3.14 -6.17 16.63
C GLN A 17 3.81 -4.78 16.74
N LYS A 18 3.75 -4.08 17.87
CA LYS A 18 4.46 -2.78 18.01
C LYS A 18 5.96 -3.03 18.20
N GLN A 19 6.69 -3.24 17.11
CA GLN A 19 8.14 -3.36 17.12
C GLN A 19 8.73 -1.96 17.38
N ASN A 20 9.05 -1.68 18.65
CA ASN A 20 9.78 -0.48 19.05
C ASN A 20 11.24 -0.61 18.58
N ILE A 21 11.49 -0.41 17.30
CA ILE A 21 12.85 -0.19 16.80
C ILE A 21 13.32 1.11 17.48
N PRO A 22 14.39 1.10 18.29
CA PRO A 22 14.83 2.28 19.01
C PRO A 22 15.60 3.23 18.07
N ILE A 23 14.94 3.66 16.98
CA ILE A 23 15.51 4.51 15.92
C ILE A 23 16.16 5.75 16.55
N LYS A 24 15.53 6.33 17.58
CA LYS A 24 16.09 7.48 18.31
C LYS A 24 17.44 7.15 18.98
N ALA A 25 17.56 6.00 19.62
CA ALA A 25 18.82 5.60 20.27
C ALA A 25 19.92 5.30 19.25
N ILE A 26 19.56 4.69 18.11
CA ILE A 26 20.50 4.42 17.00
C ILE A 26 21.01 5.74 16.40
N VAL A 27 20.12 6.69 16.14
CA VAL A 27 20.47 8.01 15.59
C VAL A 27 21.37 8.78 16.57
N ILE A 28 21.05 8.75 17.87
CA ILE A 28 21.86 9.41 18.90
C ILE A 28 23.24 8.76 19.00
N GLY A 29 23.32 7.42 19.06
CA GLY A 29 24.59 6.69 19.15
C GLY A 29 25.48 6.88 17.90
N PHE A 30 24.88 6.97 16.72
CA PHE A 30 25.63 7.26 15.50
C PHE A 30 26.18 8.70 15.51
N ALA A 31 25.35 9.68 15.88
CA ALA A 31 25.78 11.09 15.96
C ALA A 31 26.91 11.30 16.98
N THR A 32 26.85 10.66 18.15
CA THR A 32 27.93 10.75 19.15
C THR A 32 29.23 10.13 18.65
N SER A 33 29.16 8.99 17.94
CA SER A 33 30.35 8.38 17.34
C SER A 33 31.06 9.29 16.33
N ILE A 34 30.31 10.05 15.51
CA ILE A 34 30.86 11.00 14.54
C ILE A 34 31.65 12.11 15.22
N VAL A 35 31.10 12.68 16.30
CA VAL A 35 31.76 13.76 17.05
C VAL A 35 33.06 13.26 17.68
N ILE A 36 33.05 12.07 18.30
CA ILE A 36 34.25 11.47 18.91
C ILE A 36 35.35 11.24 17.87
N THR A 37 34.97 10.71 16.70
CA THR A 37 35.93 10.44 15.63
C THR A 37 36.48 11.71 14.98
N ALA A 38 35.65 12.76 14.80
CA ALA A 38 36.12 14.06 14.34
C ALA A 38 37.21 14.63 15.26
N ILE A 39 36.99 14.58 16.58
CA ILE A 39 37.96 15.01 17.59
C ILE A 39 39.26 14.18 17.51
N ALA A 40 39.15 12.84 17.40
CA ALA A 40 40.31 11.95 17.30
C ALA A 40 41.18 12.20 16.05
N THR A 41 40.56 12.53 14.92
CA THR A 41 41.27 12.79 13.65
C THR A 41 42.03 14.13 13.63
N ILE A 42 41.62 15.11 14.46
CA ILE A 42 42.37 16.36 14.65
C ILE A 42 43.73 16.06 15.34
N ILE A 43 43.72 15.10 16.28
CA ILE A 43 44.90 14.72 17.07
C ILE A 43 45.90 13.93 16.23
N ASN A 44 45.46 12.95 15.42
CA ASN A 44 46.35 12.17 14.57
C ASN A 44 45.66 11.68 13.27
N PRO A 45 46.22 11.97 12.08
CA PRO A 45 45.62 11.62 10.79
C PRO A 45 45.59 10.12 10.50
N LEU A 46 46.44 9.31 11.14
CA LEU A 46 46.43 7.84 10.96
C LEU A 46 45.10 7.21 11.40
N PHE A 47 44.34 7.88 12.28
CA PHE A 47 43.03 7.42 12.72
C PHE A 47 41.94 7.54 11.65
N ILE A 48 42.16 8.28 10.56
CA ILE A 48 41.15 8.46 9.51
C ILE A 48 40.82 7.13 8.82
N ALA A 49 41.83 6.36 8.42
CA ALA A 49 41.63 5.08 7.76
C ALA A 49 40.93 4.06 8.66
N LEU A 50 41.33 4.00 9.94
CA LEU A 50 40.72 3.12 10.94
C LEU A 50 39.26 3.52 11.23
N ALA A 51 38.97 4.81 11.35
CA ALA A 51 37.63 5.34 11.51
C ALA A 51 36.71 4.97 10.34
N LEU A 52 37.16 5.17 9.10
CA LEU A 52 36.40 4.82 7.90
C LEU A 52 36.10 3.33 7.84
N LEU A 53 37.06 2.48 8.19
CA LEU A 53 36.87 1.03 8.27
C LEU A 53 35.81 0.66 9.33
N LEU A 54 35.87 1.26 10.51
CA LEU A 54 34.90 1.01 11.60
C LEU A 54 33.49 1.49 11.24
N TYR A 55 33.34 2.63 10.56
CA TYR A 55 32.05 3.08 10.05
C TYR A 55 31.49 2.16 8.97
N PHE A 56 32.35 1.70 8.07
CA PHE A 56 31.94 0.75 7.03
C PHE A 56 31.46 -0.58 7.66
N LEU A 57 32.19 -1.12 8.62
CA LEU A 57 31.79 -2.31 9.40
C LEU A 57 30.48 -2.07 10.17
N GLY A 58 30.35 -0.93 10.86
CA GLY A 58 29.13 -0.55 11.57
C GLY A 58 27.93 -0.41 10.65
N PHE A 59 28.12 0.12 9.44
CA PHE A 59 27.10 0.21 8.40
C PHE A 59 26.67 -1.18 7.92
N LEU A 60 27.61 -2.09 7.64
CA LEU A 60 27.28 -3.48 7.27
C LEU A 60 26.48 -4.19 8.36
N ILE A 61 26.87 -4.02 9.63
CA ILE A 61 26.14 -4.59 10.78
C ILE A 61 24.73 -3.99 10.88
N LEU A 62 24.59 -2.67 10.71
CA LEU A 62 23.29 -2.00 10.72
C LEU A 62 22.39 -2.52 9.59
N VAL A 63 22.91 -2.65 8.37
CA VAL A 63 22.17 -3.19 7.22
C VAL A 63 21.76 -4.63 7.48
N ALA A 64 22.68 -5.49 7.94
CA ALA A 64 22.38 -6.88 8.29
C ALA A 64 21.31 -6.96 9.39
N TRP A 65 21.39 -6.11 10.41
CA TRP A 65 20.40 -6.03 11.47
C TRP A 65 19.04 -5.54 10.98
N ILE A 66 18.98 -4.54 10.09
CA ILE A 66 17.74 -4.07 9.47
C ILE A 66 17.11 -5.22 8.67
N VAL A 67 17.87 -5.87 7.79
CA VAL A 67 17.40 -7.00 6.98
C VAL A 67 16.88 -8.13 7.87
N TRP A 68 17.65 -8.50 8.90
CA TRP A 68 17.26 -9.50 9.89
C TRP A 68 15.99 -9.11 10.65
N SER A 69 15.87 -7.85 11.07
CA SER A 69 14.70 -7.35 11.80
C SER A 69 13.42 -7.36 10.95
N VAL A 70 13.54 -7.02 9.66
CA VAL A 70 12.45 -7.07 8.68
C VAL A 70 12.06 -8.52 8.43
N TYR A 71 13.02 -9.42 8.25
CA TYR A 71 12.77 -10.85 8.09
C TYR A 71 12.02 -11.45 9.29
N LEU A 72 12.49 -11.19 10.52
CA LEU A 72 11.82 -11.63 11.74
C LEU A 72 10.43 -11.02 11.90
N SER A 73 10.25 -9.75 11.52
CA SER A 73 8.94 -9.07 11.58
C SER A 73 7.92 -9.74 10.66
N GLN A 74 8.32 -10.09 9.44
CA GLN A 74 7.45 -10.80 8.50
C GLN A 74 7.08 -12.20 8.99
N LYS A 75 8.04 -12.96 9.52
CA LYS A 75 7.77 -14.29 10.07
C LYS A 75 6.76 -14.23 11.23
N LYS A 76 6.99 -13.33 12.19
CA LYS A 76 6.08 -13.11 13.33
C LYS A 76 4.70 -12.63 12.90
N PHE A 77 4.65 -11.79 11.87
CA PHE A 77 3.38 -11.30 11.32
C PHE A 77 2.54 -12.42 10.71
N ASN A 78 3.16 -13.32 9.93
CA ASN A 78 2.47 -14.47 9.36
C ASN A 78 1.93 -15.43 10.45
N GLU A 79 2.70 -15.66 11.52
CA GLU A 79 2.23 -16.42 12.69
C GLU A 79 1.05 -15.71 13.39
N THR A 80 1.11 -14.39 13.45
CA THR A 80 0.04 -13.57 14.05
C THR A 80 -1.25 -13.64 13.23
N LEU A 81 -1.16 -13.59 11.89
CA LEU A 81 -2.31 -13.75 11.01
C LEU A 81 -2.90 -15.16 11.10
N LYS A 82 -2.07 -16.18 11.20
CA LYS A 82 -2.52 -17.55 11.45
C LYS A 82 -3.29 -17.66 12.77
N ASN A 83 -2.80 -17.02 13.83
CA ASN A 83 -3.48 -16.97 15.13
C ASN A 83 -4.77 -16.16 15.07
N PHE A 84 -4.77 -15.03 14.37
CA PHE A 84 -5.97 -14.23 14.11
C PHE A 84 -7.05 -15.06 13.42
N ALA A 85 -6.68 -15.80 12.35
CA ALA A 85 -7.62 -16.68 11.67
C ALA A 85 -8.14 -17.76 12.62
N LYS A 86 -7.26 -18.45 13.34
CA LYS A 86 -7.63 -19.51 14.28
C LYS A 86 -8.61 -19.05 15.37
N ILE A 87 -8.32 -17.94 16.05
CA ILE A 87 -9.18 -17.42 17.13
C ILE A 87 -10.54 -16.99 16.60
N ASN A 88 -10.59 -16.51 15.36
CA ASN A 88 -11.83 -16.15 14.70
C ASN A 88 -12.49 -17.30 13.94
N ASN A 89 -12.07 -18.56 14.14
CA ASN A 89 -12.59 -19.72 13.38
C ASN A 89 -12.57 -19.51 11.85
N PHE A 90 -11.60 -18.74 11.36
CA PHE A 90 -11.30 -18.61 9.94
C PHE A 90 -10.19 -19.59 9.57
N SER A 91 -10.12 -19.92 8.28
CA SER A 91 -9.04 -20.72 7.71
C SER A 91 -7.91 -19.83 7.25
N TYR A 92 -6.66 -20.27 7.47
CA TYR A 92 -5.47 -19.60 6.97
C TYR A 92 -4.75 -20.49 5.96
N ILE A 93 -4.51 -19.98 4.76
CA ILE A 93 -3.79 -20.67 3.69
C ILE A 93 -2.52 -19.89 3.36
N MET A 94 -1.38 -20.56 3.48
CA MET A 94 -0.08 -19.99 3.14
C MET A 94 0.13 -20.11 1.63
N GLY A 95 0.12 -18.97 0.93
CA GLY A 95 0.63 -18.81 -0.45
C GLY A 95 -0.03 -19.70 -1.51
N LYS A 96 -0.69 -19.11 -2.49
CA LYS A 96 -1.19 -19.83 -3.66
C LYS A 96 -0.81 -19.07 -4.92
N ASP A 97 -0.11 -19.74 -5.83
CA ASP A 97 0.02 -19.25 -7.20
C ASP A 97 -1.36 -19.20 -7.84
N GLN A 98 -1.71 -18.04 -8.37
CA GLN A 98 -3.01 -17.85 -8.99
C GLN A 98 -2.90 -18.33 -10.45
N ASN A 99 -3.26 -19.59 -10.69
CA ASN A 99 -3.68 -20.01 -12.03
C ASN A 99 -5.07 -19.42 -12.29
N ASP A 100 -5.11 -18.20 -12.84
CA ASP A 100 -6.15 -17.48 -13.62
C ASP A 100 -7.66 -17.72 -13.34
N SER A 101 -8.05 -18.31 -12.21
CA SER A 101 -9.43 -18.73 -11.94
C SER A 101 -10.27 -17.69 -11.21
N LYS A 102 -9.64 -16.67 -10.61
CA LYS A 102 -10.34 -15.57 -9.92
C LYS A 102 -11.01 -14.66 -10.94
N ARG A 103 -12.25 -14.27 -10.63
CA ARG A 103 -13.03 -13.29 -11.40
C ARG A 103 -12.65 -11.90 -10.90
N GLY A 104 -12.76 -10.87 -11.74
CA GLY A 104 -12.33 -9.52 -11.40
C GLY A 104 -11.24 -9.02 -12.33
N THR A 105 -11.26 -7.74 -12.61
CA THR A 105 -10.50 -7.19 -13.72
C THR A 105 -9.01 -7.09 -13.38
N ILE A 106 -8.67 -6.89 -12.11
CA ILE A 106 -7.28 -6.89 -11.64
C ILE A 106 -6.56 -8.22 -11.93
N PHE A 107 -7.27 -9.35 -11.91
CA PHE A 107 -6.69 -10.66 -12.16
C PHE A 107 -6.42 -10.94 -13.63
N SER A 108 -7.03 -10.18 -14.56
CA SER A 108 -6.83 -10.37 -16.00
C SER A 108 -5.53 -9.76 -16.52
N HIS A 109 -4.84 -8.94 -15.71
CA HIS A 109 -3.70 -8.14 -16.14
C HIS A 109 -2.39 -8.57 -15.47
N GLY A 110 -1.26 -8.32 -16.15
CA GLY A 110 0.07 -8.62 -15.64
C GLY A 110 0.46 -10.10 -15.67
N ARG A 111 1.65 -10.39 -15.14
CA ARG A 111 2.26 -11.73 -15.07
C ARG A 111 2.83 -12.00 -13.66
N HIS A 112 3.23 -13.24 -13.38
CA HIS A 112 3.76 -13.64 -12.05
C HIS A 112 2.79 -13.28 -10.93
N LYS A 113 1.58 -13.82 -11.02
CA LYS A 113 0.45 -13.50 -10.15
C LYS A 113 0.44 -14.44 -8.95
N THR A 114 0.60 -13.91 -7.75
CA THR A 114 0.58 -14.73 -6.52
C THR A 114 -0.32 -14.11 -5.47
N SER A 115 -1.04 -14.95 -4.74
CA SER A 115 -1.75 -14.56 -3.51
C SER A 115 -1.08 -15.18 -2.30
N TRP A 116 -1.00 -14.44 -1.19
CA TRP A 116 -0.49 -14.96 0.07
C TRP A 116 -1.28 -14.41 1.25
N ASN A 117 -1.04 -15.00 2.42
CA ASN A 117 -1.71 -14.65 3.67
C ASN A 117 -3.25 -14.69 3.52
N ILE A 118 -3.76 -15.76 2.91
CA ILE A 118 -5.19 -15.90 2.61
C ILE A 118 -5.92 -16.27 3.90
N ILE A 119 -6.88 -15.45 4.29
CA ILE A 119 -7.81 -15.70 5.39
C ILE A 119 -9.19 -15.92 4.78
N ALA A 120 -9.75 -17.11 4.96
CA ALA A 120 -11.06 -17.47 4.43
C ALA A 120 -12.03 -17.77 5.58
N GLY A 121 -13.29 -17.34 5.44
CA GLY A 121 -14.30 -17.59 6.45
C GLY A 121 -15.68 -17.16 5.99
N ASP A 122 -16.62 -17.12 6.92
CA ASP A 122 -17.97 -16.62 6.69
C ASP A 122 -18.22 -15.40 7.56
N TYR A 123 -18.88 -14.42 6.95
CA TYR A 123 -19.20 -13.13 7.56
C TYR A 123 -20.57 -12.67 7.04
N ASN A 124 -21.50 -12.33 7.93
CA ASN A 124 -22.90 -12.03 7.57
C ASN A 124 -23.55 -13.09 6.65
N ASN A 125 -23.29 -14.38 6.90
CA ASN A 125 -23.73 -15.53 6.08
C ASN A 125 -23.19 -15.55 4.64
N LEU A 126 -22.18 -14.75 4.33
CA LEU A 126 -21.49 -14.76 3.05
C LEU A 126 -20.05 -15.25 3.24
N SER A 127 -19.62 -16.16 2.39
CA SER A 127 -18.24 -16.62 2.39
C SER A 127 -17.32 -15.55 1.82
N PHE A 128 -16.19 -15.33 2.48
CA PHE A 128 -15.19 -14.35 2.09
C PHE A 128 -13.77 -14.93 2.04
N GLU A 129 -12.92 -14.26 1.28
CA GLU A 129 -11.47 -14.43 1.31
C GLU A 129 -10.78 -13.05 1.38
N LEU A 130 -9.91 -12.88 2.36
CA LEU A 130 -9.02 -11.72 2.49
C LEU A 130 -7.60 -12.18 2.17
N TYR A 131 -6.95 -11.57 1.18
CA TYR A 131 -5.60 -11.97 0.77
C TYR A 131 -4.78 -10.83 0.19
N SER A 132 -3.47 -10.91 0.41
CA SER A 132 -2.52 -10.04 -0.28
C SER A 132 -2.25 -10.61 -1.67
N TYR A 133 -2.18 -9.74 -2.67
CA TYR A 133 -2.00 -10.11 -4.07
C TYR A 133 -0.88 -9.29 -4.71
N ASN A 134 -0.07 -9.92 -5.56
CA ASN A 134 0.90 -9.24 -6.40
C ASN A 134 0.77 -9.66 -7.85
N TYR A 135 1.22 -8.77 -8.71
CA TYR A 135 1.34 -9.00 -10.13
C TYR A 135 2.43 -8.09 -10.69
N THR A 136 3.09 -8.55 -11.74
CA THR A 136 4.14 -7.81 -12.42
C THR A 136 3.60 -7.18 -13.70
N THR A 137 3.85 -5.88 -13.86
CA THR A 137 3.55 -5.10 -15.07
C THR A 137 4.82 -4.61 -15.74
N GLY A 138 4.76 -4.33 -17.04
CA GLY A 138 5.92 -3.88 -17.81
C GLY A 138 6.87 -5.01 -18.21
N SER A 139 7.93 -4.64 -18.93
CA SER A 139 8.94 -5.56 -19.48
C SER A 139 10.35 -4.97 -19.34
N GLY A 140 11.36 -5.85 -19.30
CA GLY A 140 12.77 -5.45 -19.15
C GLY A 140 13.00 -4.56 -17.92
N GLU A 141 13.71 -3.45 -18.11
CA GLU A 141 14.05 -2.47 -17.07
C GLU A 141 12.83 -1.73 -16.50
N SER A 142 11.71 -1.72 -17.21
CA SER A 142 10.45 -1.10 -16.74
C SER A 142 9.57 -2.04 -15.92
N SER A 143 10.03 -3.28 -15.68
CA SER A 143 9.28 -4.29 -14.94
C SER A 143 9.07 -3.87 -13.49
N LYS A 144 7.81 -3.85 -13.05
CA LYS A 144 7.41 -3.45 -11.70
C LYS A 144 6.46 -4.46 -11.09
N VAL A 145 6.75 -4.85 -9.84
CA VAL A 145 5.82 -5.64 -9.01
C VAL A 145 4.86 -4.68 -8.31
N ASN A 146 3.56 -4.90 -8.48
CA ASN A 146 2.51 -4.19 -7.77
C ASN A 146 1.96 -5.09 -6.67
N TYR A 147 1.62 -4.49 -5.54
CA TYR A 147 1.10 -5.18 -4.36
C TYR A 147 -0.24 -4.55 -4.00
N VAL A 148 -1.24 -5.38 -3.70
CA VAL A 148 -2.57 -4.93 -3.32
C VAL A 148 -3.14 -5.84 -2.24
N GLN A 149 -4.11 -5.34 -1.49
CA GLN A 149 -4.91 -6.14 -0.57
C GLN A 149 -6.31 -6.31 -1.13
N ILE A 150 -6.81 -7.55 -1.15
CA ILE A 150 -8.12 -7.87 -1.71
C ILE A 150 -8.99 -8.50 -0.63
N PHE A 151 -10.22 -8.01 -0.50
CA PHE A 151 -11.29 -8.66 0.24
C PHE A 151 -12.37 -9.08 -0.76
N GLU A 152 -12.50 -10.39 -0.97
CA GLU A 152 -13.47 -11.01 -1.86
C GLU A 152 -14.65 -11.54 -1.06
N ILE A 153 -15.88 -11.25 -1.49
CA ILE A 153 -17.12 -11.78 -0.90
C ILE A 153 -17.91 -12.49 -1.98
N THR A 154 -18.44 -13.67 -1.64
CA THR A 154 -19.36 -14.41 -2.50
C THR A 154 -20.79 -13.97 -2.22
N LEU A 155 -21.40 -13.31 -3.20
CA LEU A 155 -22.78 -12.85 -3.15
C LEU A 155 -23.76 -14.01 -3.43
N PRO A 156 -24.99 -13.96 -2.88
CA PRO A 156 -25.98 -15.03 -3.03
C PRO A 156 -26.60 -15.10 -4.43
N ARG A 157 -26.30 -14.12 -5.30
CA ARG A 157 -26.79 -14.05 -6.68
C ARG A 157 -25.76 -13.38 -7.57
N LYS A 158 -25.90 -13.58 -8.89
CA LYS A 158 -25.11 -12.86 -9.88
C LYS A 158 -25.66 -11.44 -10.07
N LEU A 159 -24.76 -10.49 -10.30
CA LEU A 159 -25.05 -9.09 -10.57
C LEU A 159 -24.35 -8.66 -11.87
N PRO A 160 -24.81 -7.57 -12.51
CA PRO A 160 -24.07 -6.95 -13.62
C PRO A 160 -22.65 -6.56 -13.19
N HIS A 161 -21.74 -6.49 -14.17
CA HIS A 161 -20.39 -6.00 -13.89
C HIS A 161 -20.47 -4.51 -13.52
N ILE A 162 -20.19 -4.16 -12.27
CA ILE A 162 -20.21 -2.77 -11.79
C ILE A 162 -18.85 -2.46 -11.16
N VAL A 163 -18.28 -1.31 -11.47
CA VAL A 163 -17.01 -0.86 -10.88
C VAL A 163 -17.17 0.52 -10.28
N ILE A 164 -16.75 0.65 -9.03
CA ILE A 164 -16.64 1.91 -8.29
C ILE A 164 -15.15 2.16 -8.12
N ASP A 165 -14.63 3.02 -8.97
CA ASP A 165 -13.20 3.30 -9.10
C ASP A 165 -12.80 4.50 -8.22
N SER A 166 -11.85 4.33 -7.31
CA SER A 166 -11.41 5.38 -6.40
C SER A 166 -10.52 6.39 -7.10
N LEU A 167 -10.89 7.67 -7.00
CA LEU A 167 -10.15 8.80 -7.54
C LEU A 167 -9.17 9.40 -6.53
N ILE A 168 -9.27 9.01 -5.25
CA ILE A 168 -8.41 9.52 -4.19
C ILE A 168 -7.06 8.80 -4.20
N GLU A 169 -5.98 9.57 -4.15
CA GLU A 169 -4.63 9.03 -3.98
C GLU A 169 -4.47 8.36 -2.61
N SER A 170 -3.88 7.16 -2.61
CA SER A 170 -3.50 6.45 -1.38
C SER A 170 -2.05 6.04 -1.43
N GLY A 171 -1.31 6.43 -0.37
CA GLY A 171 0.06 5.97 -0.16
C GLY A 171 1.02 6.34 -1.29
N THR A 172 1.62 5.33 -1.93
CA THR A 172 2.59 5.50 -3.04
C THR A 172 1.97 5.50 -4.44
N SER A 173 0.66 5.26 -4.55
CA SER A 173 -0.11 5.23 -5.80
C SER A 173 -0.97 6.47 -5.96
N GLN A 174 -1.03 6.99 -7.18
CA GLN A 174 -2.01 8.01 -7.57
C GLN A 174 -3.26 7.30 -8.09
N GLY A 175 -4.43 7.59 -7.52
CA GLY A 175 -5.74 7.10 -7.96
C GLY A 175 -5.89 5.57 -8.02
N SER A 176 -6.78 5.14 -8.91
CA SER A 176 -7.16 3.76 -9.21
C SER A 176 -6.01 2.76 -9.20
N VAL A 177 -6.27 1.61 -8.57
CA VAL A 177 -5.39 0.44 -8.55
C VAL A 177 -5.68 -0.51 -9.70
N LEU A 178 -6.84 -0.33 -10.36
CA LEU A 178 -7.26 -1.13 -11.50
C LEU A 178 -6.35 -0.84 -12.71
N PRO A 179 -5.70 -1.85 -13.30
CA PRO A 179 -4.75 -1.66 -14.40
C PRO A 179 -5.43 -1.53 -15.77
N ILE A 180 -6.61 -0.91 -15.80
CA ILE A 180 -7.47 -0.83 -16.97
C ILE A 180 -8.19 0.50 -17.06
N ILE A 181 -8.57 0.87 -18.27
CA ILE A 181 -9.45 2.00 -18.55
C ILE A 181 -10.79 1.43 -19.00
N PHE A 182 -11.87 1.85 -18.35
CA PHE A 182 -13.24 1.54 -18.75
C PHE A 182 -13.71 2.49 -19.86
N ASP A 183 -14.59 2.01 -20.74
CA ASP A 183 -15.17 2.85 -21.78
C ASP A 183 -15.95 4.02 -21.16
N SER A 184 -15.73 5.23 -21.69
CA SER A 184 -16.44 6.42 -21.25
C SER A 184 -17.97 6.33 -21.42
N SER A 185 -18.46 5.56 -22.39
CA SER A 185 -19.91 5.34 -22.58
C SER A 185 -20.54 4.58 -21.42
N GLN A 186 -19.73 3.80 -20.70
CA GLN A 186 -20.15 2.98 -19.57
C GLN A 186 -20.04 3.71 -18.23
N LYS A 187 -19.58 4.97 -18.25
CA LYS A 187 -19.50 5.81 -17.05
C LYS A 187 -20.89 6.32 -16.69
N ILE A 188 -21.24 6.19 -15.42
CA ILE A 188 -22.50 6.70 -14.87
C ILE A 188 -22.17 7.91 -14.01
N GLU A 189 -22.77 9.04 -14.36
CA GLU A 189 -22.69 10.25 -13.54
C GLU A 189 -23.74 10.19 -12.43
N LEU A 190 -23.28 10.42 -11.20
CA LEU A 190 -24.09 10.47 -10.00
C LEU A 190 -24.17 11.91 -9.50
N GLU A 191 -25.26 12.23 -8.82
CA GLU A 191 -25.49 13.55 -8.24
C GLU A 191 -24.58 13.82 -7.02
N GLY A 192 -24.49 15.10 -6.62
CA GLY A 192 -23.75 15.53 -5.44
C GLY A 192 -22.23 15.44 -5.62
N ASP A 193 -21.53 15.17 -4.52
CA ASP A 193 -20.06 15.20 -4.44
C ASP A 193 -19.38 13.87 -4.74
N PHE A 194 -20.13 12.86 -5.18
CA PHE A 194 -19.61 11.49 -5.39
C PHE A 194 -18.44 11.45 -6.37
N TYR A 195 -18.51 12.24 -7.45
CA TYR A 195 -17.46 12.33 -8.48
C TYR A 195 -16.11 12.85 -7.95
N LYS A 196 -16.06 13.46 -6.76
CA LYS A 196 -14.80 13.88 -6.12
C LYS A 196 -14.03 12.69 -5.54
N TYR A 197 -14.72 11.60 -5.27
CA TYR A 197 -14.18 10.41 -4.60
C TYR A 197 -14.11 9.22 -5.54
N PHE A 198 -15.12 9.03 -6.39
CA PHE A 198 -15.25 7.82 -7.21
C PHE A 198 -15.75 8.10 -8.63
N ALA A 199 -15.39 7.22 -9.56
CA ALA A 199 -16.07 7.05 -10.83
C ALA A 199 -16.86 5.73 -10.83
N LEU A 200 -18.12 5.76 -11.28
CA LEU A 200 -18.98 4.59 -11.38
C LEU A 200 -19.06 4.12 -12.84
N TYR A 201 -18.89 2.82 -13.07
CA TYR A 201 -19.03 2.20 -14.38
C TYR A 201 -19.99 1.01 -14.32
N ALA A 202 -20.86 0.90 -15.32
CA ALA A 202 -21.67 -0.30 -15.57
C ALA A 202 -21.94 -0.45 -17.09
N PRO A 203 -22.20 -1.67 -17.60
CA PRO A 203 -22.56 -1.84 -19.00
C PRO A 203 -23.80 -1.02 -19.35
N ASP A 204 -23.87 -0.49 -20.57
CA ASP A 204 -24.86 0.53 -20.98
C ASP A 204 -26.32 0.19 -20.62
N LYS A 205 -26.70 -1.10 -20.71
CA LYS A 205 -28.06 -1.58 -20.40
C LYS A 205 -28.38 -1.68 -18.90
N TYR A 206 -27.40 -1.47 -18.04
CA TYR A 206 -27.49 -1.67 -16.59
C TYR A 206 -27.33 -0.37 -15.78
N GLY A 207 -27.39 0.79 -16.43
CA GLY A 207 -27.31 2.09 -15.74
C GLY A 207 -28.29 2.23 -14.58
N VAL A 208 -29.58 1.94 -14.81
CA VAL A 208 -30.63 2.01 -13.77
C VAL A 208 -30.38 1.01 -12.63
N THR A 209 -29.91 -0.18 -12.97
CA THR A 209 -29.55 -1.22 -11.99
C THR A 209 -28.39 -0.75 -11.09
N ALA A 210 -27.37 -0.13 -11.68
CA ALA A 210 -26.26 0.44 -10.94
C ALA A 210 -26.68 1.62 -10.06
N LEU A 211 -27.54 2.53 -10.55
CA LEU A 211 -28.09 3.64 -9.75
C LEU A 211 -28.90 3.14 -8.55
N THR A 212 -29.63 2.03 -8.71
CA THR A 212 -30.41 1.46 -7.60
C THR A 212 -29.51 0.82 -6.55
N LEU A 213 -28.41 0.18 -6.98
CA LEU A 213 -27.44 -0.40 -6.07
C LEU A 213 -26.63 0.68 -5.34
N ILE A 214 -26.25 1.74 -6.06
CA ILE A 214 -25.45 2.87 -5.57
C ILE A 214 -26.38 4.04 -5.23
N ALA A 215 -27.40 3.74 -4.44
CA ALA A 215 -28.34 4.73 -3.92
C ALA A 215 -27.64 5.72 -2.96
N PRO A 216 -28.27 6.88 -2.64
CA PRO A 216 -27.62 7.93 -1.83
C PRO A 216 -27.03 7.50 -0.48
N ASP A 217 -27.70 6.58 0.22
CA ASP A 217 -27.21 5.98 1.47
C ASP A 217 -25.93 5.15 1.27
N VAL A 218 -25.82 4.45 0.13
CA VAL A 218 -24.63 3.71 -0.26
C VAL A 218 -23.50 4.66 -0.65
N MET A 219 -23.81 5.73 -1.41
CA MET A 219 -22.84 6.76 -1.79
C MET A 219 -22.19 7.41 -0.57
N GLU A 220 -22.98 7.80 0.43
CA GLU A 220 -22.48 8.39 1.68
C GLU A 220 -21.53 7.42 2.41
N THR A 221 -21.95 6.16 2.54
CA THR A 221 -21.14 5.13 3.21
C THR A 221 -19.83 4.88 2.46
N LEU A 222 -19.86 4.87 1.12
CA LEU A 222 -18.66 4.74 0.28
C LEU A 222 -17.68 5.90 0.51
N MET A 223 -18.16 7.14 0.49
CA MET A 223 -17.32 8.33 0.71
C MET A 223 -16.72 8.34 2.12
N GLN A 224 -17.46 7.86 3.13
CA GLN A 224 -17.01 7.85 4.51
C GLN A 224 -15.96 6.77 4.80
N PHE A 225 -16.15 5.56 4.27
CA PHE A 225 -15.34 4.40 4.67
C PHE A 225 -14.44 3.85 3.56
N ALA A 226 -14.86 3.93 2.29
CA ALA A 226 -14.22 3.24 1.18
C ALA A 226 -13.45 4.16 0.22
N ALA A 227 -13.30 5.45 0.53
CA ALA A 227 -12.69 6.46 -0.36
C ALA A 227 -11.27 6.16 -0.87
N LYS A 228 -10.57 5.14 -0.34
CA LYS A 228 -9.22 4.73 -0.74
C LYS A 228 -9.18 3.30 -1.30
N CYS A 229 -10.32 2.80 -1.75
CA CYS A 229 -10.53 1.40 -2.12
C CYS A 229 -11.35 1.34 -3.39
N ASP A 230 -10.85 0.60 -4.38
CA ASP A 230 -11.65 0.28 -5.56
C ASP A 230 -12.60 -0.87 -5.22
N ILE A 231 -13.82 -0.81 -5.73
CA ILE A 231 -14.82 -1.85 -5.52
C ILE A 231 -15.30 -2.36 -6.87
N GLU A 232 -15.31 -3.68 -7.03
CA GLU A 232 -15.75 -4.34 -8.26
C GLU A 232 -16.76 -5.43 -7.94
N ILE A 233 -17.88 -5.40 -8.64
CA ILE A 233 -18.88 -6.47 -8.64
C ILE A 233 -18.81 -7.13 -10.01
N ILE A 234 -18.58 -8.45 -10.02
CA ILE A 234 -18.57 -9.24 -11.24
C ILE A 234 -19.09 -10.65 -10.96
N ASP A 235 -20.00 -11.12 -11.79
CA ASP A 235 -20.73 -12.36 -11.55
C ASP A 235 -21.36 -12.36 -10.14
N ASN A 236 -21.01 -13.30 -9.27
CA ASN A 236 -21.47 -13.36 -7.88
C ASN A 236 -20.37 -12.95 -6.89
N LYS A 237 -19.44 -12.09 -7.31
CA LYS A 237 -18.29 -11.70 -6.49
C LYS A 237 -18.29 -10.19 -6.29
N LEU A 238 -18.04 -9.79 -5.05
CA LEU A 238 -17.79 -8.41 -4.65
C LEU A 238 -16.36 -8.32 -4.15
N TYR A 239 -15.55 -7.49 -4.81
CA TYR A 239 -14.15 -7.26 -4.50
C TYR A 239 -13.98 -5.86 -3.92
N PHE A 240 -13.21 -5.76 -2.85
CA PHE A 240 -12.63 -4.53 -2.34
C PHE A 240 -11.12 -4.60 -2.52
N ILE A 241 -10.51 -3.59 -3.14
CA ILE A 241 -9.12 -3.59 -3.56
C ILE A 241 -8.42 -2.35 -3.01
N TRP A 242 -7.47 -2.55 -2.10
CA TRP A 242 -6.61 -1.49 -1.58
C TRP A 242 -5.22 -1.54 -2.24
N PRO A 243 -4.60 -0.39 -2.52
CA PRO A 243 -3.29 -0.30 -3.18
C PRO A 243 -2.11 -0.76 -2.32
N GLU A 244 -2.33 -1.06 -1.04
CA GLU A 244 -1.27 -1.43 -0.12
C GLU A 244 -1.70 -2.60 0.77
N THR A 245 -0.74 -3.47 1.09
CA THR A 245 -0.96 -4.56 2.04
C THR A 245 -0.93 -4.03 3.48
N PRO A 246 -1.88 -4.44 4.33
CA PRO A 246 -1.95 -3.99 5.71
C PRO A 246 -0.73 -4.54 6.49
N ARG A 247 -0.12 -3.67 7.31
CA ARG A 247 1.07 -4.00 8.13
C ARG A 247 0.83 -3.74 9.61
N SER A 248 -0.40 -3.44 10.00
CA SER A 248 -0.74 -3.11 11.37
C SER A 248 -2.15 -3.57 11.73
N TYR A 249 -2.36 -3.82 13.03
CA TYR A 249 -3.67 -4.05 13.64
C TYR A 249 -4.75 -3.09 13.13
N GLN A 250 -4.44 -1.79 13.12
CA GLN A 250 -5.44 -0.77 12.77
C GLN A 250 -5.89 -0.90 11.33
N GLN A 251 -4.97 -1.16 10.40
CA GLN A 251 -5.32 -1.33 8.98
C GLN A 251 -6.22 -2.54 8.74
N TYR A 252 -6.00 -3.67 9.44
CA TYR A 252 -6.94 -4.80 9.35
C TYR A 252 -8.32 -4.45 9.90
N LYS A 253 -8.36 -3.76 11.04
CA LYS A 253 -9.61 -3.33 11.64
C LYS A 253 -10.39 -2.40 10.70
N ASP A 254 -9.70 -1.44 10.08
CA ASP A 254 -10.28 -0.51 9.12
C ASP A 254 -10.81 -1.22 7.87
N ILE A 255 -10.08 -2.22 7.35
CA ILE A 255 -10.52 -3.06 6.22
C ILE A 255 -11.82 -3.78 6.56
N PHE A 256 -11.86 -4.51 7.69
CA PHE A 256 -13.05 -5.25 8.09
C PHE A 256 -14.24 -4.33 8.41
N ASN A 257 -14.00 -3.16 9.02
CA ASN A 257 -15.04 -2.18 9.29
C ASN A 257 -15.60 -1.57 7.99
N THR A 258 -14.73 -1.24 7.04
CA THR A 258 -15.15 -0.72 5.72
C THR A 258 -16.05 -1.72 5.02
N VAL A 259 -15.63 -2.99 4.98
CA VAL A 259 -16.41 -4.07 4.39
C VAL A 259 -17.74 -4.25 5.10
N ASP A 260 -17.77 -4.25 6.44
CA ASP A 260 -18.99 -4.36 7.24
C ASP A 260 -20.02 -3.29 6.87
N LYS A 261 -19.60 -2.02 6.87
CA LYS A 261 -20.49 -0.89 6.59
C LYS A 261 -21.05 -0.93 5.17
N ILE A 262 -20.21 -1.22 4.19
CA ILE A 262 -20.65 -1.29 2.79
C ILE A 262 -21.54 -2.52 2.55
N LEU A 263 -21.17 -3.66 3.12
CA LEU A 263 -21.93 -4.90 2.93
C LEU A 263 -23.32 -4.81 3.56
N ASP A 264 -23.46 -4.17 4.72
CA ASP A 264 -24.77 -3.92 5.35
C ASP A 264 -25.72 -3.14 4.41
N GLN A 265 -25.19 -2.11 3.73
CA GLN A 265 -25.98 -1.35 2.75
C GLN A 265 -26.32 -2.17 1.50
N ILE A 266 -25.34 -2.86 0.91
CA ILE A 266 -25.55 -3.67 -0.29
C ILE A 266 -26.54 -4.81 -0.02
N GLN A 267 -26.43 -5.52 1.11
CA GLN A 267 -27.33 -6.60 1.46
C GLN A 267 -28.78 -6.14 1.60
N LYS A 268 -29.03 -4.96 2.21
CA LYS A 268 -30.37 -4.37 2.27
C LYS A 268 -30.98 -4.19 0.89
N LYS A 269 -30.20 -3.72 -0.09
CA LYS A 269 -30.67 -3.56 -1.49
C LYS A 269 -30.90 -4.90 -2.20
N LEU A 270 -30.07 -5.91 -1.91
CA LEU A 270 -30.21 -7.25 -2.50
C LEU A 270 -31.44 -8.01 -1.99
N ILE A 271 -31.83 -7.81 -0.73
CA ILE A 271 -33.02 -8.43 -0.13
C ILE A 271 -34.31 -7.72 -0.57
N SER A 272 -34.29 -6.39 -0.64
CA SER A 272 -35.48 -5.58 -0.96
C SER A 272 -35.84 -5.53 -2.46
N GLY A 273 -34.89 -5.81 -3.36
CA GLY A 273 -35.09 -5.67 -4.81
C GLY A 273 -35.27 -6.99 -5.57
N ASN A 274 -36.42 -7.16 -6.25
CA ASN A 274 -36.59 -8.12 -7.36
C ASN A 274 -35.79 -7.73 -8.62
N ILE A 275 -35.07 -6.60 -8.57
CA ILE A 275 -34.48 -5.87 -9.71
C ILE A 275 -33.35 -6.65 -10.42
N TYR A 276 -32.77 -7.64 -9.74
CA TYR A 276 -31.62 -8.41 -10.26
C TYR A 276 -31.98 -9.81 -10.77
N THR A 277 -33.27 -10.17 -10.78
CA THR A 277 -33.74 -11.51 -11.18
C THR A 277 -33.52 -11.82 -12.68
N HIS A 278 -33.35 -10.77 -13.50
CA HIS A 278 -33.15 -10.88 -14.95
C HIS A 278 -31.81 -10.31 -15.45
N SER A 279 -30.86 -10.00 -14.57
CA SER A 279 -29.54 -9.50 -15.02
C SER A 279 -28.79 -10.60 -15.76
N THR A 280 -28.84 -10.54 -17.09
CA THR A 280 -27.96 -11.29 -17.98
C THR A 280 -26.52 -10.78 -17.82
N GLN A 281 -25.54 -11.64 -18.02
CA GLN A 281 -24.13 -11.28 -17.86
C GLN A 281 -23.73 -10.27 -18.94
N ALA A 282 -23.49 -9.01 -18.55
CA ALA A 282 -22.85 -8.02 -19.40
C ALA A 282 -21.54 -7.59 -18.74
N LYS A 283 -20.45 -7.65 -19.51
CA LYS A 283 -19.12 -7.24 -19.07
C LYS A 283 -18.86 -5.80 -19.50
N LEU A 284 -18.17 -5.05 -18.65
CA LEU A 284 -17.55 -3.79 -19.05
C LEU A 284 -16.54 -4.01 -20.18
N TYR A 285 -16.49 -3.05 -21.10
CA TYR A 285 -15.47 -2.94 -22.13
C TYR A 285 -14.27 -2.20 -21.54
N THR A 286 -13.09 -2.77 -21.71
CA THR A 286 -11.88 -2.27 -21.08
C THR A 286 -10.74 -2.28 -22.06
N THR A 287 -9.86 -1.29 -21.92
CA THR A 287 -8.56 -1.29 -22.60
C THR A 287 -7.45 -1.38 -21.55
N PRO A 288 -6.36 -2.11 -21.82
CA PRO A 288 -5.23 -2.18 -20.91
C PRO A 288 -4.68 -0.78 -20.64
N TYR A 289 -4.49 -0.42 -19.37
CA TYR A 289 -3.88 0.85 -19.00
C TYR A 289 -2.37 0.80 -19.26
N ILE A 290 -1.89 1.51 -20.28
CA ILE A 290 -0.46 1.71 -20.52
C ILE A 290 -0.04 2.95 -19.73
N LYS A 291 0.50 2.73 -18.53
CA LYS A 291 1.16 3.80 -17.79
C LYS A 291 2.42 4.20 -18.55
N THR A 292 2.35 5.26 -19.35
CA THR A 292 3.57 5.92 -19.82
C THR A 292 4.34 6.33 -18.58
N SER A 293 5.53 5.80 -18.40
CA SER A 293 6.44 6.26 -17.36
C SER A 293 6.68 7.75 -17.63
N LYS A 294 5.97 8.64 -16.92
CA LYS A 294 6.57 9.93 -16.63
C LYS A 294 7.87 9.56 -15.93
N LEU A 295 8.99 9.75 -16.62
CA LEU A 295 10.31 9.57 -16.09
C LEU A 295 10.30 10.30 -14.74
N LYS A 296 10.21 9.54 -13.65
CA LYS A 296 10.27 10.13 -12.31
C LYS A 296 11.73 10.49 -12.14
N ILE A 297 12.07 11.69 -12.59
CA ILE A 297 13.35 12.39 -12.37
C ILE A 297 13.63 12.55 -10.85
N PHE A 298 12.74 12.09 -9.97
CA PHE A 298 12.93 12.04 -8.52
C PHE A 298 13.86 10.92 -8.01
N GLY A 299 14.28 9.96 -8.85
CA GLY A 299 15.49 9.16 -8.57
C GLY A 299 16.76 9.90 -9.02
N SER A 300 16.67 10.61 -10.14
CA SER A 300 17.81 11.29 -10.74
C SER A 300 18.27 12.51 -9.96
N MET A 301 17.45 13.22 -9.18
CA MET A 301 17.96 14.38 -8.44
C MET A 301 18.96 13.97 -7.34
N TYR A 302 18.77 12.81 -6.71
CA TYR A 302 19.68 12.25 -5.71
C TYR A 302 20.92 11.62 -6.36
N GLU A 303 20.76 10.95 -7.50
CA GLU A 303 21.89 10.39 -8.26
C GLU A 303 22.71 11.50 -8.95
N ILE A 304 22.08 12.53 -9.51
CA ILE A 304 22.71 13.72 -10.10
C ILE A 304 23.36 14.58 -9.00
N MET A 305 22.75 14.74 -7.83
CA MET A 305 23.39 15.40 -6.68
C MET A 305 24.54 14.58 -6.10
N PHE A 306 24.43 13.25 -6.06
CA PHE A 306 25.53 12.36 -5.68
C PHE A 306 26.67 12.48 -6.69
N PHE A 307 26.37 12.48 -7.99
CA PHE A 307 27.35 12.72 -9.05
C PHE A 307 27.98 14.11 -8.93
N ALA A 308 27.18 15.15 -8.63
CA ALA A 308 27.67 16.50 -8.39
C ALA A 308 28.53 16.60 -7.11
N LEU A 309 28.19 15.88 -6.04
CA LEU A 309 28.98 15.77 -4.81
C LEU A 309 30.27 14.97 -5.03
N CYS A 310 30.25 13.94 -5.88
CA CYS A 310 31.44 13.20 -6.30
C CYS A 310 32.34 14.03 -7.22
N ILE A 311 31.75 14.83 -8.12
CA ILE A 311 32.47 15.80 -8.95
C ILE A 311 33.07 16.90 -8.08
N VAL A 312 32.33 17.45 -7.12
CA VAL A 312 32.82 18.44 -6.15
C VAL A 312 33.90 17.82 -5.25
N GLY A 313 33.74 16.57 -4.80
CA GLY A 313 34.76 15.84 -4.06
C GLY A 313 36.03 15.60 -4.88
N GLY A 314 35.89 15.23 -6.15
CA GLY A 314 37.00 15.10 -7.11
C GLY A 314 37.68 16.43 -7.46
N LEU A 315 36.92 17.51 -7.61
CA LEU A 315 37.43 18.87 -7.79
C LEU A 315 38.12 19.39 -6.53
N SER A 316 37.63 19.03 -5.34
CA SER A 316 38.23 19.40 -4.04
C SER A 316 39.60 18.75 -3.86
N ILE A 317 39.77 17.50 -4.31
CA ILE A 317 41.07 16.80 -4.31
C ILE A 317 42.07 17.51 -5.24
N LYS A 318 41.60 18.06 -6.38
CA LYS A 318 42.43 18.84 -7.31
C LYS A 318 42.71 20.29 -6.86
N LEU A 319 41.75 20.96 -6.21
CA LEU A 319 41.84 22.38 -5.85
C LEU A 319 42.50 22.64 -4.48
N PHE A 320 42.32 21.73 -3.51
CA PHE A 320 42.81 21.92 -2.13
C PHE A 320 43.93 20.95 -1.73
N GLY A 321 44.32 20.04 -2.63
CA GLY A 321 45.13 18.88 -2.30
C GLY A 321 44.50 18.02 -1.19
N LEU A 322 45.18 16.97 -0.75
CA LEU A 322 44.83 16.14 0.43
C LEU A 322 44.95 16.92 1.75
N SER A 323 44.55 18.19 1.80
CA SER A 323 44.50 18.95 3.05
C SER A 323 43.31 18.46 3.89
N ARG A 324 43.55 18.26 5.19
CA ARG A 324 42.60 17.70 6.16
C ARG A 324 41.25 18.43 6.18
N LEU A 325 41.23 19.70 5.78
CA LEU A 325 40.03 20.53 5.69
C LEU A 325 39.09 20.07 4.56
N GLY A 326 39.62 19.68 3.40
CA GLY A 326 38.82 19.28 2.24
C GLY A 326 38.06 17.98 2.48
N VAL A 327 38.71 17.00 3.13
CA VAL A 327 38.07 15.73 3.52
C VAL A 327 36.98 15.97 4.57
N LEU A 328 37.24 16.84 5.55
CA LEU A 328 36.26 17.20 6.58
C LEU A 328 35.00 17.85 5.98
N ILE A 329 35.17 18.76 5.02
CA ILE A 329 34.06 19.44 4.33
C ILE A 329 33.22 18.43 3.54
N ILE A 330 33.84 17.47 2.84
CA ILE A 330 33.13 16.42 2.10
C ILE A 330 32.31 15.54 3.05
N VAL A 331 32.90 15.11 4.17
CA VAL A 331 32.21 14.29 5.18
C VAL A 331 31.03 15.06 5.80
N VAL A 332 31.20 16.35 6.11
CA VAL A 332 30.14 17.20 6.66
C VAL A 332 29.01 17.42 5.65
N LEU A 333 29.32 17.63 4.37
CA LEU A 333 28.30 17.77 3.31
C LEU A 333 27.51 16.48 3.09
N CYS A 334 28.19 15.31 3.10
CA CYS A 334 27.52 14.01 3.08
C CYS A 334 26.62 13.79 4.31
N PHE A 335 27.05 14.25 5.49
CA PHE A 335 26.27 14.16 6.72
C PHE A 335 25.03 15.06 6.70
N ILE A 336 25.17 16.32 6.25
CA ILE A 336 24.04 17.24 6.04
C ILE A 336 23.04 16.65 5.03
N TYR A 337 23.54 16.00 3.97
CA TYR A 337 22.69 15.32 2.98
C TYR A 337 21.88 14.17 3.59
N VAL A 338 22.50 13.29 4.38
CA VAL A 338 21.80 12.19 5.07
C VAL A 338 20.77 12.73 6.06
N LEU A 339 21.13 13.76 6.83
CA LEU A 339 20.19 14.42 7.74
C LEU A 339 19.01 15.04 7.00
N PHE A 340 19.24 15.70 5.87
CA PHE A 340 18.18 16.31 5.06
C PHE A 340 17.28 15.26 4.40
N ALA A 341 17.83 14.12 3.96
CA ALA A 341 17.05 12.98 3.45
C ALA A 341 16.14 12.38 4.55
N ILE A 342 16.68 12.19 5.76
CA ILE A 342 15.91 11.69 6.91
C ILE A 342 14.84 12.71 7.34
N PHE A 343 15.19 14.00 7.43
CA PHE A 343 14.27 15.06 7.82
C PHE A 343 13.18 15.31 6.77
N SER A 344 13.49 15.25 5.47
CA SER A 344 12.47 15.38 4.42
C SER A 344 11.49 14.21 4.46
N HIS A 345 11.96 12.99 4.74
CA HIS A 345 11.09 11.83 4.91
C HIS A 345 10.22 11.93 6.18
N ALA A 346 10.79 12.40 7.29
CA ALA A 346 10.07 12.64 8.55
C ALA A 346 9.08 13.80 8.44
N ARG A 347 9.46 14.91 7.80
CA ARG A 347 8.61 16.09 7.56
C ARG A 347 7.47 15.76 6.62
N LYS A 348 7.68 14.92 5.59
CA LYS A 348 6.60 14.40 4.74
C LYS A 348 5.58 13.60 5.56
N LYS A 349 6.05 12.75 6.47
CA LYS A 349 5.19 11.96 7.38
C LYS A 349 4.43 12.84 8.38
N GLN A 350 5.04 13.93 8.86
CA GLN A 350 4.45 14.86 9.81
C GLN A 350 3.49 15.87 9.15
N LEU A 351 3.79 16.31 7.93
CA LEU A 351 2.88 17.11 7.10
C LEU A 351 1.65 16.29 6.73
N LEU A 352 1.79 15.02 6.34
CA LEU A 352 0.66 14.11 6.11
C LEU A 352 -0.22 13.97 7.37
N LYS A 353 0.39 13.83 8.55
CA LYS A 353 -0.32 13.74 9.82
C LYS A 353 -1.03 15.04 10.23
N ASN A 354 -0.42 16.20 9.96
CA ASN A 354 -1.02 17.51 10.23
C ASN A 354 -2.12 17.86 9.21
N PHE A 355 -2.01 17.38 7.96
CA PHE A 355 -3.08 17.47 6.95
C PHE A 355 -4.27 16.59 7.33
N GLU A 356 -4.05 15.40 7.91
CA GLU A 356 -5.13 14.57 8.46
C GLU A 356 -5.81 15.26 9.66
N GLN A 357 -5.06 15.86 10.59
CA GLN A 357 -5.66 16.53 11.76
C GLN A 357 -6.44 17.82 11.43
N ARG A 358 -6.06 18.57 10.39
CA ARG A 358 -6.79 19.78 9.96
C ARG A 358 -8.01 19.51 9.07
N ARG A 359 -8.23 18.26 8.63
CA ARG A 359 -9.38 17.87 7.79
C ARG A 359 -10.57 17.33 8.58
N TYR A 360 -10.37 17.06 9.88
CA TYR A 360 -11.40 16.60 10.82
C TYR A 360 -11.74 17.67 11.89
N GLN A 361 -11.23 18.89 11.72
CA GLN A 361 -11.75 20.13 12.29
C GLN A 361 -12.41 20.91 11.16
#